data_AF-A0A3D1CJV2-F1
#
_entry.id   AF-A0A3D1CJV2-F1
#
_cell.length_a   1.000
_cell.length_b   1.000
_cell.length_c   1.000
_cell.angle_alpha   90.00
_cell.angle_beta   90.00
_cell.angle_gamma   90.00
#
_symmetry.space_group_name_H-M   'P 1'
#
loop_
_entity.id
_entity.type
_entity.pdbx_description
1 polymer ?
#
loop_
_entity_poly.entity_id
_entity_poly.type
_entity_poly.pdbx_seq_one_letter_code
_entity_poly.pdbx_strand_id
1 'polypeptide(L)'
;MHVTSEAAKKAIDGALKKAESTDTRMCIAVVDSGGALKAFYRMDDAWVGSIDIAIKKARTAVYFGMPSGEIGQLSQPGQPLYGIEHSNDGMITFPGG
;
A
#
# COMPACT_ATOMS: atom_id res chain seq x y z
N MET A 1 -18.97 4.97 1.22
CA MET A 1 -19.19 3.51 1.20
C MET A 1 -17.84 2.86 1.49
N HIS A 2 -17.74 2.01 2.51
CA HIS A 2 -16.48 1.36 2.87
C HIS A 2 -16.29 0.05 2.11
N VAL A 3 -15.05 -0.36 1.88
CA VAL A 3 -14.72 -1.66 1.29
C VAL A 3 -15.22 -2.79 2.21
N THR A 4 -15.92 -3.78 1.65
CA THR A 4 -16.39 -4.94 2.41
C THR A 4 -15.27 -5.96 2.62
N SER A 5 -15.46 -6.90 3.56
CA SER A 5 -14.53 -8.02 3.76
C SER A 5 -14.37 -8.87 2.49
N GLU A 6 -15.46 -9.11 1.77
CA GLU A 6 -15.50 -9.92 0.57
C GLU A 6 -14.75 -9.22 -0.57
N ALA A 7 -14.96 -7.91 -0.72
CA ALA A 7 -14.26 -7.10 -1.71
C ALA A 7 -12.75 -7.05 -1.43
N ALA A 8 -12.35 -6.86 -0.16
CA ALA A 8 -10.96 -6.87 0.25
C ALA A 8 -10.27 -8.23 -0.03
N LYS A 9 -10.95 -9.34 0.29
CA LYS A 9 -10.46 -10.69 -0.01
C LYS A 9 -10.31 -10.90 -1.53
N LYS A 10 -11.30 -10.49 -2.32
CA LYS A 10 -11.24 -10.59 -3.79
C LYS A 10 -10.06 -9.80 -4.37
N ALA A 11 -9.75 -8.63 -3.83
CA ALA A 11 -8.59 -7.84 -4.23
C ALA A 11 -7.27 -8.56 -3.91
N ILE A 12 -7.16 -9.15 -2.69
CA ILE A 12 -6.01 -9.97 -2.30
C ILE A 12 -5.84 -11.16 -3.24
N ASP A 13 -6.90 -11.92 -3.52
CA ASP A 13 -6.84 -13.09 -4.40
C ASP A 13 -6.36 -12.72 -5.82
N GLY A 14 -6.76 -11.55 -6.34
CA GLY A 14 -6.27 -11.02 -7.60
C GLY A 14 -4.77 -10.67 -7.56
N ALA A 15 -4.32 -10.03 -6.48
CA ALA A 15 -2.92 -9.69 -6.28
C ALA A 15 -2.04 -10.93 -6.09
N LEU A 16 -2.53 -11.96 -5.41
CA LEU A 16 -1.83 -13.25 -5.25
C LEU A 16 -1.59 -13.94 -6.58
N LYS A 17 -2.63 -14.06 -7.41
CA LYS A 17 -2.50 -14.62 -8.77
C LYS A 17 -1.48 -13.85 -9.60
N LYS A 18 -1.46 -12.52 -9.47
CA LYS A 18 -0.47 -11.70 -10.19
C LYS A 18 0.93 -11.95 -9.66
N ALA A 19 1.12 -11.99 -8.35
CA ALA A 19 2.42 -12.24 -7.72
C ALA A 19 2.99 -13.61 -8.09
N GLU A 20 2.14 -14.65 -8.15
CA GLU A 20 2.50 -15.99 -8.65
C GLU A 20 2.94 -15.94 -10.12
N SER A 21 2.18 -15.26 -10.98
CA SER A 21 2.51 -15.14 -12.41
C SER A 21 3.82 -14.39 -12.70
N THR A 22 4.33 -13.63 -11.74
CA THR A 22 5.58 -12.87 -11.85
C THR A 22 6.69 -13.44 -10.97
N ASP A 23 6.50 -14.62 -10.39
CA ASP A 23 7.45 -15.29 -9.49
C ASP A 23 7.94 -14.39 -8.34
N THR A 24 6.99 -13.75 -7.65
CA THR A 24 7.27 -12.85 -6.53
C THR A 24 6.55 -13.30 -5.25
N ARG A 25 7.12 -12.95 -4.09
CA ARG A 25 6.53 -13.15 -2.76
C ARG A 25 6.20 -11.80 -2.14
N MET A 26 4.91 -11.53 -1.97
CA MET A 26 4.39 -10.21 -1.63
C MET A 26 3.70 -10.17 -0.27
N CYS A 27 3.75 -9.00 0.37
CA CYS A 27 2.79 -8.62 1.41
C CYS A 27 1.73 -7.73 0.75
N ILE A 28 0.46 -8.02 0.98
CA ILE A 28 -0.68 -7.36 0.35
C ILE A 28 -1.58 -6.84 1.46
N ALA A 29 -1.79 -5.53 1.51
CA ALA A 29 -2.62 -4.87 2.50
C ALA A 29 -3.80 -4.16 1.82
N VAL A 30 -4.99 -4.28 2.42
CA VAL A 30 -6.17 -3.51 2.05
C VAL A 30 -6.63 -2.72 3.26
N VAL A 31 -6.83 -1.43 3.10
CA VAL A 31 -7.36 -0.53 4.12
C VAL A 31 -8.74 -0.02 3.73
N ASP A 32 -9.53 0.42 4.70
CA ASP A 32 -10.77 1.15 4.44
C ASP A 32 -10.50 2.64 4.13
N SER A 33 -11.56 3.41 3.89
CA SER A 33 -11.45 4.83 3.56
C SER A 33 -10.92 5.70 4.70
N GLY A 34 -10.84 5.18 5.94
CA GLY A 34 -10.18 5.85 7.07
C GLY A 34 -8.70 5.45 7.21
N GLY A 35 -8.18 4.56 6.37
CA GLY A 35 -6.83 4.02 6.48
C GLY A 35 -6.69 2.91 7.52
N ALA A 36 -7.79 2.40 8.09
CA ALA A 36 -7.75 1.27 9.01
C ALA A 36 -7.59 -0.03 8.23
N LEU A 37 -6.77 -0.96 8.75
CA LEU A 37 -6.49 -2.24 8.09
C LEU A 37 -7.77 -3.08 8.01
N LYS A 38 -8.17 -3.46 6.80
CA LYS A 38 -9.34 -4.30 6.54
C LYS A 38 -8.97 -5.76 6.31
N ALA A 39 -7.91 -5.99 5.55
CA ALA A 39 -7.39 -7.33 5.26
C ALA A 39 -5.89 -7.26 4.98
N PHE A 40 -5.19 -8.34 5.29
CA PHE A 40 -3.77 -8.46 5.06
C PHE A 40 -3.43 -9.91 4.73
N TYR A 41 -2.52 -10.09 3.77
CA TYR A 41 -1.95 -11.39 3.44
C TYR A 41 -0.45 -11.25 3.20
N ARG A 42 0.33 -12.09 3.87
CA ARG A 42 1.75 -12.25 3.63
C ARG A 42 1.97 -13.61 2.98
N MET A 43 2.48 -13.62 1.76
CA MET A 43 2.91 -14.86 1.11
C MET A 43 4.06 -15.49 1.87
N ASP A 44 4.14 -16.82 1.80
CA ASP A 44 5.30 -17.56 2.29
C ASP A 44 6.57 -16.98 1.66
N ASP A 45 7.63 -16.90 2.47
CA ASP A 45 8.95 -16.34 2.11
C ASP A 45 8.97 -14.86 1.69
N ALA A 46 7.84 -14.14 1.74
CA ALA A 46 7.84 -12.70 1.56
C ALA A 46 8.65 -12.03 2.68
N TRP A 47 9.43 -11.01 2.32
CA TRP A 47 10.30 -10.30 3.24
C TRP A 47 9.54 -9.73 4.44
N VAL A 48 10.10 -9.89 5.64
CA VAL A 48 9.48 -9.39 6.88
C VAL A 48 9.27 -7.87 6.83
N GLY A 49 10.23 -7.13 6.26
CA GLY A 49 10.12 -5.67 6.10
C GLY A 49 8.98 -5.22 5.18
N SER A 50 8.49 -6.10 4.28
CA SER A 50 7.39 -5.77 3.38
C SER A 50 6.04 -5.68 4.09
N ILE A 51 5.91 -6.19 5.32
CA ILE A 51 4.67 -6.13 6.11
C ILE A 51 4.27 -4.68 6.36
N ASP A 52 5.16 -3.91 6.99
CA ASP A 52 4.90 -2.50 7.32
C ASP A 52 4.80 -1.64 6.06
N ILE A 53 5.69 -1.87 5.09
CA ILE A 53 5.70 -1.13 3.82
C ILE A 53 4.37 -1.29 3.07
N ALA A 54 3.81 -2.50 2.98
CA ALA A 54 2.54 -2.73 2.29
C ALA A 54 1.38 -1.98 2.97
N ILE A 55 1.33 -2.00 4.30
CA ILE A 55 0.31 -1.29 5.08
C ILE A 55 0.45 0.23 4.88
N LYS A 56 1.67 0.77 4.96
CA LYS A 56 1.92 2.20 4.77
C LYS A 56 1.61 2.67 3.36
N LYS A 57 1.89 1.86 2.33
CA LYS A 57 1.50 2.16 0.94
C LYS A 57 -0.01 2.26 0.79
N ALA A 58 -0.76 1.28 1.31
CA ALA A 58 -2.22 1.31 1.26
C ALA A 58 -2.81 2.52 2.01
N ARG A 59 -2.26 2.85 3.19
CA ARG A 59 -2.62 4.07 3.95
C ARG A 59 -2.32 5.34 3.18
N THR A 60 -1.12 5.43 2.60
CA THR A 60 -0.69 6.59 1.82
C THR A 60 -1.66 6.81 0.66
N ALA A 61 -2.00 5.76 -0.09
CA ALA A 61 -2.89 5.87 -1.22
C ALA A 61 -4.29 6.35 -0.85
N VAL A 62 -4.87 5.83 0.25
CA VAL A 62 -6.23 6.24 0.66
C VAL A 62 -6.27 7.63 1.28
N TYR A 63 -5.21 8.08 1.96
CA TYR A 63 -5.16 9.43 2.56
C TYR A 63 -5.15 10.55 1.54
N PHE A 64 -4.58 10.32 0.36
CA PHE A 64 -4.49 11.34 -0.69
C PHE A 64 -5.33 11.01 -1.93
N GLY A 65 -5.98 9.85 -1.97
CA GLY A 65 -6.79 9.41 -3.11
C GLY A 65 -5.98 9.26 -4.39
N MET A 66 -4.69 8.91 -4.29
CA MET A 66 -3.76 8.80 -5.42
C MET A 66 -2.76 7.67 -5.21
N PRO A 67 -2.21 7.07 -6.28
CA PRO A 67 -1.15 6.10 -6.18
C PRO A 67 0.04 6.67 -5.40
N SER A 68 0.55 5.90 -4.44
CA SER A 68 1.72 6.24 -3.61
C SER A 68 2.91 6.78 -4.41
N GLY A 69 3.18 6.21 -5.59
CA GLY A 69 4.26 6.64 -6.48
C GLY A 69 4.08 8.02 -7.11
N GLU A 70 2.84 8.52 -7.25
CA GLU A 70 2.59 9.88 -7.74
C GLU A 70 2.96 10.93 -6.69
N ILE A 71 2.72 10.63 -5.40
CA ILE A 71 3.17 11.47 -4.29
C ILE A 71 4.69 11.58 -4.29
N GLY A 72 5.40 10.47 -4.56
CA GLY A 72 6.86 10.45 -4.66
C GLY A 72 7.44 11.39 -5.70
N GLN A 73 6.73 11.64 -6.79
CA GLN A 73 7.15 12.61 -7.81
C GLN A 73 7.07 14.05 -7.28
N LEU A 74 6.09 14.31 -6.43
CA LEU A 74 5.82 15.61 -5.81
C LEU A 74 6.62 15.85 -4.52
N SER A 75 7.25 14.82 -3.95
CA SER A 75 8.00 14.89 -2.69
C SER A 75 9.53 14.81 -2.84
N GLN A 76 10.06 14.89 -4.05
CA GLN A 76 11.51 15.01 -4.28
C GLN A 76 12.08 16.31 -3.71
N PRO A 77 13.39 16.41 -3.43
CA PRO A 77 14.03 17.67 -3.05
C PRO A 77 13.68 18.82 -4.02
N GLY A 78 13.16 19.92 -3.46
CA GLY A 78 12.74 21.09 -4.23
C GLY A 78 11.32 21.01 -4.83
N GLN A 79 10.60 19.90 -4.63
CA GLN A 79 9.20 19.78 -5.04
C GLN A 79 8.23 20.20 -3.91
N PRO A 80 6.95 20.53 -4.24
CA PRO A 80 6.03 21.14 -3.28
C PRO A 80 5.74 20.30 -2.02
N LEU A 81 5.88 18.97 -2.09
CA LEU A 81 5.59 18.05 -0.99
C LEU A 81 6.86 17.46 -0.37
N TYR A 82 8.02 18.10 -0.54
CA TYR A 82 9.26 17.59 0.03
C TYR A 82 9.16 17.37 1.56
N GLY A 83 9.42 16.13 2.00
CA GLY A 83 9.39 15.72 3.40
C GLY A 83 8.02 15.29 3.92
N ILE A 84 6.99 15.22 3.07
CA ILE A 84 5.63 14.78 3.44
C ILE A 84 5.63 13.41 4.12
N GLU A 85 6.60 12.55 3.82
CA GLU A 85 6.78 11.22 4.37
C GLU A 85 6.88 11.19 5.90
N HIS A 86 7.25 12.29 6.56
CA HIS A 86 7.31 12.38 8.02
C HIS A 86 5.92 12.51 8.67
N SER A 87 4.89 12.86 7.91
CA SER A 87 3.51 12.94 8.41
C SER A 87 2.89 11.56 8.63
N ASN A 88 1.74 11.52 9.30
CA ASN A 88 0.89 10.31 9.40
C ASN A 88 1.62 9.06 9.92
N ASP A 89 2.53 9.24 10.88
CA ASP A 89 3.39 8.18 11.43
C ASP A 89 4.31 7.49 10.42
N GLY A 90 4.67 8.19 9.33
CA GLY A 90 5.55 7.71 8.29
C GLY A 90 4.78 7.16 7.09
N MET A 91 5.04 7.73 5.92
CA MET A 91 4.40 7.33 4.65
C MET A 91 5.40 6.67 3.71
N ILE A 92 4.86 5.96 2.71
CA ILE A 92 5.66 5.37 1.63
C ILE A 92 5.20 5.97 0.31
N THR A 93 6.11 6.68 -0.36
CA THR A 93 5.84 7.48 -1.56
C THR A 93 6.46 6.88 -2.83
N PHE A 94 6.87 5.61 -2.80
CA PHE A 94 7.25 4.87 -4.00
C PHE A 94 6.15 3.85 -4.39
N PRO A 95 6.06 3.45 -5.68
CA PRO A 95 4.91 2.71 -6.21
C PRO A 95 4.55 1.43 -5.44
N GLY A 96 3.25 1.17 -5.27
CA GLY A 96 2.71 -0.13 -4.82
C GLY A 96 1.45 -0.06 -3.94
N GLY A 97 1.04 1.14 -3.54
CA GLY A 97 -0.28 1.44 -2.96
C GLY A 97 -1.05 2.37 -3.87
#